data_AF-A0A2D4F6J2-F1
#
_entry.id   AF-A0A2D4F6J2-F1
#
_cell.length_a   1.000
_cell.length_b   1.000
_cell.length_c   1.000
_cell.angle_alpha   90.00
_cell.angle_beta   90.00
_cell.angle_gamma   90.00
#
_symmetry.space_group_name_H-M   'P 1'
#
loop_
_entity.id
_entity.type
_entity.pdbx_description
1 polymer ?
#
loop_
_entity_poly.entity_id
_entity_poly.type
_entity_poly.pdbx_seq_one_letter_code
_entity_poly.pdbx_strand_id
1 'polypeptide(L)'
;DNWEDLVKFLQMAQKKARESYVETELIFALAKTNRLSELEEFVSGPNNAHIQQVGDRCYEEGMYDAAKLLYNNVSNFARLASTLVHLGEYQVAVDSARKANSTRTWKEVCFACVNGKEFRLAQICGLHIVIHADELEELISYYQGRGYFEELIGLLEAALGLERAHMGMFTELAILYSKYKPQKMREHLELFWSRVNIPKVLKAAEHAHLWGELVFLYDKYEEYDNAIITMMNHPTDAWK
;
A
#
# COMPACT_ATOMS: atom_id res chain seq x y z
N ASP A 1 3.52 38.46 6.68
CA ASP A 1 4.73 38.59 7.50
C ASP A 1 4.51 38.89 8.99
N ASN A 2 3.28 39.16 9.47
CA ASN A 2 3.03 39.39 10.90
C ASN A 2 2.17 38.29 11.54
N TRP A 3 2.52 37.01 11.33
CA TRP A 3 1.76 35.88 11.90
C TRP A 3 1.84 35.84 13.43
N GLU A 4 2.97 36.22 14.03
CA GLU A 4 3.10 36.25 15.50
C GLU A 4 2.18 37.27 16.17
N ASP A 5 2.02 38.45 15.57
CA ASP A 5 1.12 39.47 16.10
C ASP A 5 -0.34 39.11 15.84
N LEU A 6 -0.62 38.41 14.73
CA LEU A 6 -1.94 37.85 14.46
C LEU A 6 -2.34 36.81 15.52
N VAL A 7 -1.42 35.92 15.93
CA VAL A 7 -1.67 34.96 17.02
C VAL A 7 -2.06 35.69 18.30
N LYS A 8 -1.31 36.73 18.72
CA LYS A 8 -1.62 37.52 19.93
C LYS A 8 -2.99 38.19 19.83
N PHE A 9 -3.33 38.73 18.66
CA PHE A 9 -4.61 39.39 18.43
C PHE A 9 -5.77 38.38 18.50
N LEU A 10 -5.63 37.22 17.86
CA LEU A 10 -6.63 36.16 17.85
C LEU A 10 -6.80 35.51 19.23
N GLN A 11 -5.74 35.35 20.01
CA GLN A 11 -5.81 34.90 21.42
C GLN A 11 -6.65 35.87 22.28
N MET A 12 -6.51 37.18 22.06
CA MET A 12 -7.32 38.19 22.76
C MET A 12 -8.76 38.22 22.24
N ALA A 13 -8.97 38.02 20.94
CA ALA A 13 -10.30 37.92 20.34
C ALA A 13 -11.07 36.71 20.89
N GLN A 14 -10.42 35.56 21.00
CA GLN A 14 -11.00 34.33 21.56
C GLN A 14 -11.53 34.54 22.98
N LYS A 15 -10.79 35.27 23.84
CA LYS A 15 -11.22 35.57 25.21
C LYS A 15 -12.50 36.41 25.27
N LYS A 16 -12.77 37.22 24.24
CA LYS A 16 -13.97 38.06 24.14
C LYS A 16 -15.13 37.36 23.43
N ALA A 17 -14.84 36.60 22.38
CA ALA A 17 -15.82 35.90 21.57
C ALA A 17 -15.26 34.53 21.14
N ARG A 18 -15.88 33.44 21.64
CA ARG A 18 -15.54 32.05 21.28
C ARG A 18 -16.23 31.63 19.98
N GLU A 19 -15.98 32.39 18.92
CA GLU A 19 -16.51 32.10 17.60
C GLU A 19 -15.67 31.03 16.90
N SER A 20 -16.35 30.06 16.27
CA SER A 20 -15.71 28.94 15.57
C SER A 20 -14.68 29.40 14.52
N TYR A 21 -15.00 30.47 13.78
CA TYR A 21 -14.11 31.02 12.76
C TYR A 21 -12.81 31.58 13.35
N VAL A 22 -12.90 32.31 14.46
CA VAL A 22 -11.73 32.90 15.14
C VAL A 22 -10.83 31.82 15.71
N GLU A 23 -11.41 30.78 16.33
CA GLU A 23 -10.63 29.65 16.85
C GLU A 23 -9.99 28.82 15.72
N THR A 24 -10.68 28.65 14.60
CA THR A 24 -10.15 27.95 13.41
C THR A 24 -8.93 28.67 12.83
N GLU A 25 -9.00 29.99 12.65
CA GLU A 25 -7.86 30.78 12.16
C GLU A 25 -6.73 30.89 13.19
N LEU A 26 -7.04 30.87 14.50
CA LEU A 26 -6.03 30.84 15.55
C LEU A 26 -5.20 29.55 15.49
N ILE A 27 -5.84 28.38 15.35
CA ILE A 27 -5.15 27.09 15.20
C ILE A 27 -4.22 27.13 13.96
N PHE A 28 -4.71 27.68 12.84
CA PHE A 28 -3.90 27.79 11.63
C PHE A 28 -2.70 28.75 11.82
N ALA A 29 -2.90 29.89 12.48
CA ALA A 29 -1.83 30.82 12.80
C ALA A 29 -0.80 30.24 13.77
N LEU A 30 -1.22 29.44 14.75
CA LEU A 30 -0.32 28.70 15.65
C LEU A 30 0.51 27.65 14.90
N ALA A 31 -0.09 26.94 13.94
CA ALA A 31 0.63 26.03 13.05
C ALA A 31 1.68 26.77 12.20
N LYS A 32 1.30 27.89 11.58
CA LYS A 32 2.21 28.77 10.79
C LYS A 32 3.39 29.31 11.58
N THR A 33 3.23 29.54 12.88
CA THR A 33 4.27 30.09 13.78
C THR A 33 5.10 29.00 14.46
N ASN A 34 4.88 27.73 14.10
CA ASN A 34 5.58 26.56 14.66
C ASN A 34 5.45 26.43 16.20
N ARG A 35 4.37 26.96 16.79
CA ARG A 35 4.09 26.87 18.22
C ARG A 35 3.31 25.60 18.55
N LEU A 36 3.95 24.45 18.32
CA LEU A 36 3.30 23.14 18.40
C LEU A 36 2.76 22.81 19.81
N SER A 37 3.44 23.23 20.87
CA SER A 37 2.97 23.01 22.25
C SER A 37 1.69 23.79 22.57
N GLU A 38 1.64 25.07 22.18
CA GLU A 38 0.42 25.90 22.35
C GLU A 38 -0.74 25.34 21.50
N LEU A 39 -0.44 24.85 20.30
CA LEU A 39 -1.40 24.19 19.42
C LEU A 39 -1.98 22.92 20.08
N GLU A 40 -1.14 22.05 20.62
CA GLU A 40 -1.55 20.80 21.25
C GLU A 40 -2.42 21.04 22.49
N GLU A 41 -2.00 21.96 23.36
CA GLU A 41 -2.80 22.36 24.53
C GLU A 41 -4.18 22.89 24.10
N PHE A 42 -4.22 23.76 23.10
CA PHE A 42 -5.46 24.35 22.60
C PHE A 42 -6.42 23.31 22.02
N VAL A 43 -5.89 22.39 21.23
CA VAL A 43 -6.66 21.34 20.53
C VAL A 43 -7.11 20.24 21.50
N SER A 44 -6.36 19.99 22.58
CA SER A 44 -6.76 19.06 23.64
C SER A 44 -7.89 19.59 24.54
N GLY A 45 -8.03 20.92 24.64
CA GLY A 45 -9.09 21.58 25.40
C GLY A 45 -10.42 21.67 24.64
N PRO A 46 -11.53 22.03 25.33
CA PRO A 46 -12.83 22.25 24.70
C PRO A 46 -12.76 23.47 23.75
N ASN A 47 -12.91 23.20 22.44
CA ASN A 47 -12.86 24.20 21.39
C ASN A 47 -14.06 24.04 20.42
N ASN A 48 -14.40 25.11 19.70
CA ASN A 48 -15.44 25.16 18.68
C ASN A 48 -14.84 25.19 17.26
N ALA A 49 -13.56 24.90 17.10
CA ALA A 49 -12.83 25.09 15.86
C ALA A 49 -13.07 23.96 14.85
N HIS A 50 -12.98 24.27 13.57
CA HIS A 50 -13.01 23.28 12.49
C HIS A 50 -11.62 22.64 12.27
N ILE A 51 -11.20 21.80 13.22
CA ILE A 51 -9.85 21.21 13.27
C ILE A 51 -9.49 20.45 11.98
N GLN A 52 -10.44 19.71 11.40
CA GLN A 52 -10.23 18.96 10.15
C GLN A 52 -9.81 19.88 8.99
N GLN A 53 -10.48 21.02 8.82
CA GLN A 53 -10.18 21.97 7.74
C GLN A 53 -8.81 22.60 7.92
N VAL A 54 -8.43 22.89 9.17
CA VAL A 54 -7.10 23.42 9.48
C VAL A 54 -6.04 22.35 9.21
N GLY A 55 -6.30 21.09 9.58
CA GLY A 55 -5.40 19.96 9.28
C GLY A 55 -5.16 19.80 7.78
N ASP A 56 -6.22 19.87 6.97
CA ASP A 56 -6.13 19.80 5.51
C ASP A 56 -5.33 20.97 4.92
N ARG A 57 -5.54 22.20 5.40
CA ARG A 57 -4.71 23.37 5.00
C ARG A 57 -3.25 23.22 5.43
N CYS A 58 -2.99 22.73 6.64
CA CYS A 58 -1.63 22.49 7.12
C CYS A 58 -0.91 21.44 6.27
N TYR A 59 -1.63 20.40 5.85
CA TYR A 59 -1.11 19.37 4.95
C TYR A 59 -0.73 19.95 3.57
N GLU A 60 -1.60 20.76 2.98
CA GLU A 60 -1.36 21.40 1.68
C GLU A 60 -0.17 22.37 1.70
N GLU A 61 0.07 23.05 2.82
CA GLU A 61 1.23 23.93 3.01
C GLU A 61 2.52 23.19 3.45
N GLY A 62 2.48 21.86 3.59
CA GLY A 62 3.65 21.05 3.97
C GLY A 62 4.02 21.12 5.47
N MET A 63 3.14 21.65 6.31
CA MET A 63 3.32 21.70 7.77
C MET A 63 2.88 20.38 8.42
N TYR A 64 3.60 19.31 8.12
CA TYR A 64 3.19 17.95 8.48
C TYR A 64 3.20 17.67 10.00
N ASP A 65 4.09 18.29 10.77
CA ASP A 65 4.13 18.14 12.24
C ASP A 65 2.87 18.69 12.91
N ALA A 66 2.42 19.87 12.47
CA ALA A 66 1.16 20.45 12.95
C ALA A 66 -0.04 19.62 12.47
N ALA A 67 -0.05 19.19 11.20
CA ALA A 67 -1.12 18.35 10.66
C ALA A 67 -1.25 17.00 11.40
N LYS A 68 -0.13 16.40 11.81
CA LYS A 68 -0.09 15.18 12.63
C LYS A 68 -0.85 15.36 13.95
N LEU A 69 -0.58 16.44 14.68
CA LEU A 69 -1.29 16.74 15.94
C LEU A 69 -2.79 16.93 15.72
N LEU A 70 -3.16 17.68 14.68
CA LEU A 70 -4.55 17.98 14.35
C LEU A 70 -5.34 16.73 13.94
N TYR A 71 -4.80 15.90 13.05
CA TYR A 71 -5.47 14.67 12.62
C TYR A 71 -5.55 13.61 13.71
N ASN A 72 -4.55 13.56 14.61
CA ASN A 72 -4.61 12.67 15.76
C ASN A 72 -5.74 13.05 16.72
N ASN A 73 -5.97 14.35 16.95
CA ASN A 73 -7.09 14.81 17.78
C ASN A 73 -8.46 14.53 17.14
N VAL A 74 -8.60 14.75 15.82
CA VAL A 74 -9.85 14.46 15.07
C VAL A 74 -10.06 12.96 14.85
N SER A 75 -9.08 12.12 15.21
CA SER A 75 -9.09 10.68 14.92
C SER A 75 -9.24 10.35 13.42
N ASN A 76 -8.78 11.25 12.54
CA ASN A 76 -8.75 11.01 11.10
C ASN A 76 -7.48 10.23 10.72
N PHE A 77 -7.53 8.92 10.96
CA PHE A 77 -6.37 8.05 10.79
C PHE A 77 -5.90 7.91 9.33
N ALA A 78 -6.78 8.12 8.34
CA ALA A 78 -6.43 8.05 6.93
C ALA A 78 -5.49 9.21 6.54
N ARG A 79 -5.87 10.44 6.89
CA ARG A 79 -5.01 11.62 6.66
C ARG A 79 -3.77 11.62 7.55
N LEU A 80 -3.89 11.11 8.78
CA LEU A 80 -2.75 10.94 9.68
C LEU A 80 -1.70 9.96 9.11
N ALA A 81 -2.13 8.84 8.55
CA ALA A 81 -1.19 7.90 7.92
C ALA A 81 -0.45 8.56 6.74
N SER A 82 -1.15 9.37 5.95
CA SER A 82 -0.57 10.14 4.85
C SER A 82 0.43 11.20 5.35
N THR A 83 0.13 11.96 6.40
CA THR A 83 1.10 12.92 6.99
C THR A 83 2.33 12.23 7.54
N LEU A 84 2.16 11.13 8.27
CA LEU A 84 3.26 10.37 8.87
C LEU A 84 4.21 9.79 7.83
N VAL A 85 3.67 9.38 6.68
CA VAL A 85 4.47 8.99 5.51
C VAL A 85 5.38 10.13 5.04
N HIS A 86 4.85 11.36 4.93
CA HIS A 86 5.66 12.51 4.51
C HIS A 86 6.72 12.90 5.53
N LEU A 87 6.49 12.64 6.81
CA LEU A 87 7.47 12.80 7.89
C LEU A 87 8.52 11.68 7.94
N GLY A 88 8.36 10.61 7.14
CA GLY A 88 9.24 9.44 7.17
C GLY A 88 9.02 8.50 8.37
N GLU A 89 7.98 8.74 9.17
CA GLU A 89 7.61 7.90 10.33
C GLU A 89 6.78 6.67 9.88
N TYR A 90 7.36 5.81 9.04
CA TYR A 90 6.65 4.70 8.42
C TYR A 90 6.02 3.73 9.42
N GLN A 91 6.69 3.42 10.53
CA GLN A 91 6.17 2.51 11.55
C GLN A 91 4.83 3.01 12.12
N VAL A 92 4.76 4.29 12.47
CA VAL A 92 3.56 4.92 13.03
C VAL A 92 2.48 5.08 11.95
N ALA A 93 2.88 5.30 10.70
CA ALA A 93 1.96 5.34 9.56
C ALA A 93 1.23 4.00 9.36
N VAL A 94 1.94 2.87 9.47
CA VAL A 94 1.34 1.52 9.37
C VAL A 94 0.31 1.30 10.48
N ASP A 95 0.62 1.68 11.72
CA ASP A 95 -0.32 1.53 12.83
C ASP A 95 -1.55 2.44 12.67
N SER A 96 -1.36 3.63 12.10
CA SER A 96 -2.46 4.54 11.75
C SER A 96 -3.32 3.98 10.62
N ALA A 97 -2.71 3.38 9.59
CA ALA A 97 -3.44 2.70 8.51
C ALA A 97 -4.26 1.51 9.04
N ARG A 98 -3.74 0.78 10.02
CA ARG A 98 -4.49 -0.29 10.71
C ARG A 98 -5.74 0.24 11.40
N LYS A 99 -5.66 1.41 12.06
CA LYS A 99 -6.81 2.05 12.69
C LYS A 99 -7.82 2.60 11.67
N ALA A 100 -7.34 3.13 10.54
CA ALA A 100 -8.19 3.62 9.46
C ALA A 100 -8.96 2.50 8.75
N ASN A 101 -8.35 1.31 8.63
CA ASN A 101 -8.91 0.12 8.01
C ASN A 101 -9.53 0.37 6.62
N SER A 102 -8.85 1.16 5.80
CA SER A 102 -9.26 1.47 4.42
C SER A 102 -8.21 0.98 3.44
N THR A 103 -8.66 0.28 2.39
CA THR A 103 -7.78 -0.22 1.31
C THR A 103 -7.00 0.92 0.65
N ARG A 104 -7.63 2.09 0.50
CA ARG A 104 -6.95 3.29 -0.02
C ARG A 104 -5.79 3.73 0.85
N THR A 105 -5.99 3.81 2.18
CA THR A 105 -4.92 4.20 3.12
C THR A 105 -3.79 3.18 3.11
N TRP A 106 -4.10 1.89 3.07
CA TRP A 106 -3.09 0.84 2.97
C TRP A 106 -2.24 0.99 1.70
N LYS A 107 -2.86 1.26 0.55
CA LYS A 107 -2.14 1.51 -0.71
C LYS A 107 -1.20 2.70 -0.62
N GLU A 108 -1.70 3.83 -0.14
CA GLU A 108 -0.89 5.06 0.02
C GLU A 108 0.34 4.79 0.90
N VAL A 109 0.15 4.15 2.06
CA VAL A 109 1.26 3.80 2.97
C VAL A 109 2.20 2.75 2.37
N CYS A 110 1.67 1.69 1.73
CA CYS A 110 2.49 0.66 1.12
C CYS A 110 3.40 1.24 0.02
N PHE A 111 2.81 2.04 -0.88
CA PHE A 111 3.54 2.67 -1.98
C PHE A 111 4.63 3.62 -1.50
N ALA A 112 4.35 4.34 -0.41
CA ALA A 112 5.35 5.17 0.23
C ALA A 112 6.46 4.36 0.91
N CYS A 113 6.14 3.28 1.63
CA CYS A 113 7.13 2.38 2.21
C CYS A 113 8.05 1.78 1.14
N VAL A 114 7.50 1.41 -0.04
CA VAL A 114 8.29 0.93 -1.18
C VAL A 114 9.22 2.01 -1.72
N ASN A 115 8.76 3.26 -1.83
CA ASN A 115 9.62 4.39 -2.24
C ASN A 115 10.71 4.67 -1.20
N GLY A 116 10.39 4.54 0.09
CA GLY A 116 11.31 4.67 1.21
C GLY A 116 12.23 3.46 1.41
N LYS A 117 12.10 2.39 0.60
CA LYS A 117 12.83 1.12 0.73
C LYS A 117 12.62 0.39 2.06
N GLU A 118 11.52 0.68 2.75
CA GLU A 118 11.09 0.02 3.99
C GLU A 118 10.25 -1.22 3.66
N PHE A 119 10.88 -2.24 3.05
CA PHE A 119 10.18 -3.41 2.51
C PHE A 119 9.47 -4.24 3.57
N ARG A 120 10.03 -4.31 4.79
CA ARG A 120 9.39 -5.03 5.90
C ARG A 120 8.03 -4.42 6.27
N LEU A 121 7.93 -3.10 6.27
CA LEU A 121 6.67 -2.39 6.53
C LEU A 121 5.75 -2.43 5.32
N ALA A 122 6.32 -2.31 4.11
CA ALA A 122 5.59 -2.46 2.87
C ALA A 122 4.93 -3.84 2.74
N GLN A 123 5.58 -4.91 3.22
CA GLN A 123 5.04 -6.26 3.24
C GLN A 123 3.78 -6.35 4.12
N ILE A 124 3.84 -5.81 5.34
CA ILE A 124 2.68 -5.78 6.25
C ILE A 124 1.50 -5.07 5.59
N CYS A 125 1.74 -3.91 4.96
CA CYS A 125 0.69 -3.16 4.26
C CYS A 125 0.19 -3.92 3.03
N GLY A 126 1.11 -4.50 2.26
CA GLY A 126 0.83 -5.25 1.05
C GLY A 126 -0.12 -6.42 1.30
N LEU A 127 0.06 -7.14 2.41
CA LEU A 127 -0.80 -8.26 2.80
C LEU A 127 -2.26 -7.84 3.01
N HIS A 128 -2.51 -6.58 3.44
CA HIS A 128 -3.86 -6.04 3.58
C HIS A 128 -4.46 -5.56 2.25
N ILE A 129 -3.64 -5.38 1.21
CA ILE A 129 -4.07 -4.93 -0.12
C ILE A 129 -4.34 -6.13 -1.02
N VAL A 130 -3.41 -7.08 -1.11
CA VAL A 130 -3.46 -8.25 -2.03
C VAL A 130 -4.67 -9.16 -1.82
N ILE A 131 -5.35 -9.09 -0.67
CA ILE A 131 -6.59 -9.82 -0.43
C ILE A 131 -7.77 -9.27 -1.27
N HIS A 132 -7.65 -8.04 -1.77
CA HIS A 132 -8.62 -7.41 -2.66
C HIS A 132 -8.21 -7.64 -4.12
N ALA A 133 -8.99 -8.43 -4.86
CA ALA A 133 -8.66 -8.82 -6.22
C ALA A 133 -8.52 -7.62 -7.18
N ASP A 134 -9.38 -6.62 -7.04
CA ASP A 134 -9.39 -5.43 -7.90
C ASP A 134 -8.13 -4.57 -7.76
N GLU A 135 -7.41 -4.69 -6.64
CA GLU A 135 -6.23 -3.87 -6.31
C GLU A 135 -4.91 -4.57 -6.66
N LEU A 136 -4.96 -5.87 -6.97
CA LEU A 136 -3.77 -6.70 -7.17
C LEU A 136 -2.96 -6.25 -8.39
N GLU A 137 -3.63 -5.94 -9.50
CA GLU A 137 -2.99 -5.53 -10.75
C GLU A 137 -2.21 -4.22 -10.61
N GLU A 138 -2.79 -3.23 -9.90
CA GLU A 138 -2.14 -1.95 -9.66
C GLU A 138 -0.91 -2.12 -8.75
N LEU A 139 -1.04 -2.92 -7.69
CA LEU A 139 0.08 -3.21 -6.78
C LEU A 139 1.25 -3.88 -7.50
N ILE A 140 0.97 -4.87 -8.35
CA ILE A 140 1.99 -5.56 -9.15
C ILE A 140 2.69 -4.57 -10.08
N SER A 141 1.91 -3.78 -10.82
CA SER A 141 2.45 -2.77 -11.74
C SER A 141 3.33 -1.76 -11.02
N TYR A 142 2.95 -1.36 -9.80
CA TYR A 142 3.72 -0.42 -8.98
C TYR A 142 5.08 -0.98 -8.54
N TYR A 143 5.13 -2.23 -8.10
CA TYR A 143 6.38 -2.91 -7.71
C TYR A 143 7.26 -3.21 -8.93
N GLN A 144 6.66 -3.70 -10.03
CA GLN A 144 7.39 -4.02 -11.26
C GLN A 144 8.01 -2.78 -11.91
N GLY A 145 7.27 -1.65 -11.95
CA GLY A 145 7.78 -0.40 -12.50
C GLY A 145 9.01 0.16 -11.76
N ARG A 146 9.26 -0.29 -10.53
CA ARG A 146 10.42 0.07 -9.72
C ARG A 146 11.51 -1.00 -9.67
N GLY A 147 11.27 -2.17 -10.28
CA GLY A 147 12.21 -3.28 -10.29
C GLY A 147 12.27 -4.10 -8.99
N TYR A 148 11.32 -3.94 -8.06
CA TYR A 148 11.30 -4.66 -6.80
C TYR A 148 10.60 -6.02 -6.92
N PHE A 149 11.11 -6.89 -7.80
CA PHE A 149 10.49 -8.17 -8.11
C PHE A 149 10.61 -9.19 -6.97
N GLU A 150 11.77 -9.23 -6.29
CA GLU A 150 12.01 -10.13 -5.16
C GLU A 150 11.04 -9.88 -4.00
N GLU A 151 10.84 -8.61 -3.66
CA GLU A 151 9.92 -8.20 -2.59
C GLU A 151 8.46 -8.46 -2.97
N LEU A 152 8.09 -8.27 -4.25
CA LEU A 152 6.76 -8.61 -4.74
C LEU A 152 6.50 -10.12 -4.69
N ILE A 153 7.47 -10.93 -5.08
CA ILE A 153 7.39 -12.40 -4.97
C ILE A 153 7.24 -12.80 -3.51
N GLY A 154 8.09 -12.29 -2.62
CA GLY A 154 8.02 -12.59 -1.18
C GLY A 154 6.69 -12.14 -0.53
N LEU A 155 6.14 -11.00 -0.98
CA LEU A 155 4.83 -10.53 -0.56
C LEU A 155 3.73 -11.52 -0.99
N LEU A 156 3.72 -11.91 -2.27
CA LEU A 156 2.71 -12.84 -2.78
C LEU A 156 2.86 -14.20 -2.11
N GLU A 157 4.06 -14.77 -1.98
CA GLU A 157 4.36 -16.02 -1.28
C GLU A 157 3.73 -16.04 0.13
N ALA A 158 3.93 -14.97 0.92
CA ALA A 158 3.32 -14.84 2.24
C ALA A 158 1.79 -14.73 2.17
N ALA A 159 1.27 -14.10 1.12
CA ALA A 159 -0.16 -13.87 0.95
C ALA A 159 -0.95 -15.14 0.57
N LEU A 160 -0.34 -16.15 -0.07
CA LEU A 160 -1.02 -17.43 -0.34
C LEU A 160 -1.45 -18.15 0.96
N GLY A 161 -0.75 -17.91 2.06
CA GLY A 161 -1.07 -18.48 3.37
C GLY A 161 -2.28 -17.85 4.05
N LEU A 162 -2.84 -16.77 3.51
CA LEU A 162 -4.01 -16.10 4.08
C LEU A 162 -5.31 -16.84 3.72
N GLU A 163 -6.25 -16.90 4.66
CA GLU A 163 -7.56 -17.53 4.44
C GLU A 163 -8.34 -16.91 3.26
N ARG A 164 -8.11 -15.61 3.00
CA ARG A 164 -8.75 -14.85 1.92
C ARG A 164 -8.00 -14.89 0.59
N ALA A 165 -7.04 -15.82 0.42
CA ALA A 165 -6.30 -15.94 -0.82
C ALA A 165 -7.22 -16.33 -1.99
N HIS A 166 -7.15 -15.58 -3.10
CA HIS A 166 -7.98 -15.79 -4.29
C HIS A 166 -7.13 -16.14 -5.52
N MET A 167 -7.78 -16.64 -6.58
CA MET A 167 -7.12 -17.16 -7.80
C MET A 167 -6.10 -16.21 -8.45
N GLY A 168 -6.38 -14.90 -8.41
CA GLY A 168 -5.49 -13.86 -8.93
C GLY A 168 -4.09 -13.95 -8.34
N MET A 169 -3.97 -14.16 -7.03
CA MET A 169 -2.68 -14.22 -6.33
C MET A 169 -1.81 -15.39 -6.81
N PHE A 170 -2.40 -16.57 -6.97
CA PHE A 170 -1.69 -17.76 -7.46
C PHE A 170 -1.26 -17.60 -8.92
N THR A 171 -2.12 -16.99 -9.73
CA THR A 171 -1.88 -16.76 -11.16
C THR A 171 -0.75 -15.76 -11.37
N GLU A 172 -0.80 -14.61 -10.69
CA GLU A 172 0.23 -13.58 -10.80
C GLU A 172 1.56 -14.04 -10.23
N LEU A 173 1.56 -14.81 -9.13
CA LEU A 173 2.79 -15.41 -8.62
C LEU A 173 3.42 -16.38 -9.63
N ALA A 174 2.62 -17.21 -10.30
CA ALA A 174 3.12 -18.09 -11.36
C ALA A 174 3.76 -17.29 -12.52
N ILE A 175 3.13 -16.18 -12.91
CA ILE A 175 3.70 -15.28 -13.94
C ILE A 175 5.04 -14.70 -13.46
N LEU A 176 5.16 -14.28 -12.19
CA LEU A 176 6.44 -13.80 -11.65
C LEU A 176 7.50 -14.90 -11.59
N TYR A 177 7.15 -16.11 -11.16
CA TYR A 177 8.07 -17.25 -11.15
C TYR A 177 8.56 -17.59 -12.54
N SER A 178 7.69 -17.55 -13.56
CA SER A 178 8.10 -17.83 -14.93
C SER A 178 9.23 -16.92 -15.42
N LYS A 179 9.25 -15.66 -14.96
CA LYS A 179 10.23 -14.65 -15.40
C LYS A 179 11.47 -14.58 -14.52
N TYR A 180 11.31 -14.72 -13.20
CA TYR A 180 12.36 -14.37 -12.24
C TYR A 180 12.86 -15.57 -11.42
N LYS A 181 12.05 -16.60 -11.21
CA LYS A 181 12.42 -17.81 -10.45
C LYS A 181 11.86 -19.10 -11.07
N PRO A 182 12.32 -19.49 -12.28
CA PRO A 182 11.88 -20.72 -12.95
C PRO A 182 11.93 -21.97 -12.07
N GLN A 183 12.95 -22.08 -11.22
CA GLN A 183 13.17 -23.19 -10.31
C GLN A 183 12.03 -23.45 -9.31
N LYS A 184 11.25 -22.41 -8.96
CA LYS A 184 10.08 -22.54 -8.05
C LYS A 184 8.77 -22.79 -8.81
N MET A 185 8.76 -22.58 -10.13
CA MET A 185 7.54 -22.63 -10.94
C MET A 185 6.89 -24.01 -10.88
N ARG A 186 7.69 -25.07 -11.00
CA ARG A 186 7.21 -26.45 -10.98
C ARG A 186 6.46 -26.79 -9.70
N GLU A 187 7.10 -26.55 -8.55
CA GLU A 187 6.55 -26.82 -7.22
C GLU A 187 5.23 -26.05 -7.00
N HIS A 188 5.19 -24.78 -7.40
CA HIS A 188 3.99 -23.95 -7.32
C HIS A 188 2.83 -24.54 -8.12
N LEU A 189 3.07 -24.97 -9.35
CA LEU A 189 2.03 -25.54 -10.21
C LEU A 189 1.56 -26.90 -9.70
N GLU A 190 2.46 -27.76 -9.25
CA GLU A 190 2.08 -29.07 -8.69
C GLU A 190 1.15 -28.95 -7.49
N LEU A 191 1.35 -27.93 -6.65
CA LEU A 191 0.52 -27.68 -5.47
C LEU A 191 -0.78 -26.92 -5.79
N PHE A 192 -0.74 -25.96 -6.73
CA PHE A 192 -1.80 -24.95 -6.86
C PHE A 192 -2.47 -24.87 -8.24
N TRP A 193 -2.25 -25.84 -9.15
CA TRP A 193 -2.82 -25.83 -10.51
C TRP A 193 -4.35 -25.63 -10.55
N SER A 194 -5.10 -26.13 -9.55
CA SER A 194 -6.56 -25.99 -9.50
C SER A 194 -7.05 -24.59 -9.11
N ARG A 195 -6.15 -23.71 -8.66
CA ARG A 195 -6.44 -22.35 -8.18
C ARG A 195 -5.77 -21.26 -9.03
N VAL A 196 -5.28 -21.59 -10.21
CA VAL A 196 -4.70 -20.64 -11.17
C VAL A 196 -5.56 -20.49 -12.42
N ASN A 197 -5.43 -19.37 -13.11
CA ASN A 197 -5.94 -19.20 -14.46
C ASN A 197 -4.97 -19.87 -15.46
N ILE A 198 -5.25 -21.13 -15.81
CA ILE A 198 -4.38 -21.96 -16.65
C ILE A 198 -4.05 -21.28 -18.01
N PRO A 199 -5.03 -20.77 -18.79
CA PRO A 199 -4.72 -20.10 -20.07
C PRO A 199 -3.75 -18.91 -19.94
N LYS A 200 -3.85 -18.13 -18.86
CA LYS A 200 -2.95 -16.99 -18.63
C LYS A 200 -1.53 -17.47 -18.28
N VAL A 201 -1.43 -18.52 -17.47
CA VAL A 201 -0.13 -19.09 -17.06
C VAL A 201 0.55 -19.84 -18.21
N LEU A 202 -0.20 -20.56 -19.06
CA LEU A 202 0.33 -21.21 -20.25
C LEU A 202 1.07 -20.21 -21.15
N LYS A 203 0.45 -19.07 -21.44
CA LYS A 203 1.10 -18.00 -22.22
C LYS A 203 2.39 -17.53 -21.54
N ALA A 204 2.39 -17.34 -20.23
CA ALA A 204 3.59 -16.90 -19.51
C ALA A 204 4.70 -17.96 -19.53
N ALA A 205 4.36 -19.23 -19.34
CA ALA A 205 5.31 -20.35 -19.40
C ALA A 205 5.90 -20.54 -20.80
N GLU A 206 5.10 -20.35 -21.86
CA GLU A 206 5.54 -20.42 -23.25
C GLU A 206 6.55 -19.31 -23.58
N HIS A 207 6.25 -18.07 -23.16
CA HIS A 207 7.17 -16.94 -23.32
C HIS A 207 8.48 -17.11 -22.53
N ALA A 208 8.44 -17.88 -21.44
CA ALA A 208 9.61 -18.19 -20.61
C ALA A 208 10.32 -19.49 -21.01
N HIS A 209 9.84 -20.21 -22.04
CA HIS A 209 10.38 -21.50 -22.49
C HIS A 209 10.47 -22.57 -21.38
N LEU A 210 9.48 -22.59 -20.47
CA LEU A 210 9.41 -23.54 -19.37
C LEU A 210 8.66 -24.81 -19.79
N TRP A 211 9.30 -25.61 -20.66
CA TRP A 211 8.64 -26.71 -21.36
C TRP A 211 8.11 -27.82 -20.44
N GLY A 212 8.84 -28.17 -19.37
CA GLY A 212 8.40 -29.18 -18.42
C GLY A 212 7.15 -28.75 -17.65
N GLU A 213 7.08 -27.50 -17.22
CA GLU A 213 5.93 -26.88 -16.56
C GLU A 213 4.76 -26.70 -17.53
N LEU A 214 5.05 -26.33 -18.78
CA LEU A 214 4.08 -26.11 -19.83
C LEU A 214 3.38 -27.42 -20.24
N VAL A 215 4.13 -28.52 -20.40
CA VAL A 215 3.56 -29.86 -20.59
C VAL A 215 2.67 -30.28 -19.42
N PHE A 216 3.09 -30.00 -18.19
CA PHE A 216 2.27 -30.28 -17.01
C PHE A 216 0.96 -29.49 -17.00
N LEU A 217 0.99 -28.22 -17.40
CA LEU A 217 -0.22 -27.42 -17.53
C LEU A 217 -1.14 -27.96 -18.62
N TYR A 218 -0.61 -28.35 -19.79
CA TYR A 218 -1.42 -28.95 -20.85
C TYR A 218 -2.06 -30.28 -20.41
N ASP A 219 -1.32 -31.13 -19.69
CA ASP A 219 -1.86 -32.37 -19.11
C ASP A 219 -3.04 -32.08 -18.17
N LYS A 220 -2.89 -31.11 -17.27
CA LYS A 220 -3.96 -30.72 -16.33
C LYS A 220 -5.11 -29.97 -17.00
N TYR A 221 -4.87 -29.37 -18.16
CA TYR A 221 -5.89 -28.70 -18.95
C TYR A 221 -6.55 -29.64 -19.99
N GLU A 222 -6.17 -30.92 -20.00
CA GLU A 222 -6.66 -31.95 -20.94
C GLU A 222 -6.35 -31.62 -22.42
N GLU A 223 -5.36 -30.76 -22.66
CA GLU A 223 -4.83 -30.43 -24.00
C GLU A 223 -3.66 -31.36 -24.36
N TYR A 224 -3.92 -32.68 -24.39
CA TYR A 224 -2.89 -33.70 -24.61
C TYR A 224 -2.15 -33.54 -25.94
N ASP A 225 -2.83 -33.09 -26.98
CA ASP A 225 -2.23 -32.85 -28.30
C ASP A 225 -1.09 -31.81 -28.20
N ASN A 226 -1.35 -30.71 -27.49
CA ASN A 226 -0.36 -29.65 -27.28
C ASN A 226 0.78 -30.11 -26.37
N ALA A 227 0.49 -30.94 -25.37
CA ALA A 227 1.50 -31.57 -24.53
C ALA A 227 2.48 -32.42 -25.36
N ILE A 228 1.96 -33.32 -26.19
CA ILE A 228 2.79 -34.20 -27.03
C ILE A 228 3.59 -33.40 -28.06
N ILE A 229 2.99 -32.40 -28.72
CA ILE A 229 3.69 -31.53 -29.67
C ILE A 229 4.87 -30.82 -28.99
N THR A 230 4.67 -30.33 -27.76
CA THR A 230 5.73 -29.70 -26.98
C THR A 230 6.87 -30.68 -26.69
N MET A 231 6.56 -31.91 -26.29
CA MET A 231 7.57 -32.96 -26.05
C MET A 231 8.34 -33.36 -27.31
N MET A 232 7.69 -33.34 -28.47
CA MET A 232 8.34 -33.62 -29.76
C MET A 232 9.33 -32.53 -30.15
N ASN A 233 8.99 -31.26 -29.91
CA ASN A 233 9.83 -30.11 -30.25
C ASN A 233 10.92 -29.85 -29.21
N HIS A 234 10.69 -30.21 -27.95
CA HIS A 234 11.61 -29.97 -26.83
C HIS A 234 11.90 -31.24 -26.00
N PRO A 235 12.54 -32.28 -26.59
CA PRO A 235 12.62 -33.60 -25.96
C PRO A 235 13.45 -33.61 -24.66
N THR A 236 14.55 -32.85 -24.58
CA THR A 236 15.44 -32.89 -23.41
C THR A 236 14.84 -32.26 -22.16
N ASP A 237 13.96 -31.29 -22.33
CA ASP A 237 13.48 -30.44 -21.23
C ASP A 237 12.05 -30.83 -20.81
N ALA A 238 11.26 -31.36 -21.75
CA ALA A 238 9.85 -31.67 -21.56
C ALA A 238 9.56 -33.17 -21.34
N TRP A 239 10.44 -34.06 -21.81
CA TRP A 239 10.26 -35.50 -21.67
C TRP A 239 10.81 -35.99 -20.32
N LYS A 240 9.94 -36.57 -19.49
CA LYS A 240 10.28 -37.25 -18.24
C LYS A 240 9.66 -38.64 -18.23
#